data_AF-A0A0Q8N2P5-F1
#
_entry.id   AF-A0A0Q8N2P5-F1
#
_cell.length_a   1.000
_cell.length_b   1.000
_cell.length_c   1.000
_cell.angle_alpha   90.00
_cell.angle_beta   90.00
_cell.angle_gamma   90.00
#
_symmetry.space_group_name_H-M   'P 1'
#
loop_
_entity.id
_entity.type
_entity.pdbx_description
1 polymer ?
#
loop_
_entity_poly.entity_id
_entity_poly.type
_entity_poly.pdbx_seq_one_letter_code
_entity_poly.pdbx_strand_id
1 'polypeptide(L)'
;MFLTVLAATAALSSSYASPAPQMPVAAAVSTAVLVDCQVSGANLTDCKAVDADGTQAAEAVKMAAQVEVPEAFALANPGRILIKMNVNP
;
A
#
# COMPACT_ATOMS: atom_id res chain seq x y z
N MET A 1 22.35 7.89 -64.05
CA MET A 1 23.23 9.03 -63.73
C MET A 1 22.59 9.78 -62.56
N PHE A 2 23.28 9.79 -61.41
CA PHE A 2 23.02 10.59 -60.19
C PHE A 2 21.72 10.27 -59.40
N LEU A 3 21.67 10.20 -58.06
CA LEU A 3 22.64 10.07 -56.97
C LEU A 3 21.85 9.69 -55.70
N THR A 4 22.53 8.97 -54.82
CA THR A 4 22.28 8.71 -53.39
C THR A 4 21.74 9.89 -52.56
N VAL A 5 20.78 9.65 -51.66
CA VAL A 5 20.58 10.38 -50.37
C VAL A 5 20.02 9.38 -49.34
N LEU A 6 20.86 8.73 -48.54
CA LEU A 6 21.36 9.14 -47.22
C LEU A 6 20.31 9.00 -46.11
N ALA A 7 20.51 7.96 -45.30
CA ALA A 7 19.84 7.69 -44.05
C ALA A 7 20.04 8.83 -43.04
N ALA A 8 18.94 9.28 -42.42
CA ALA A 8 18.95 10.17 -41.28
C ALA A 8 18.45 9.41 -40.04
N THR A 9 19.33 8.59 -39.47
CA THR A 9 19.26 8.20 -38.06
C THR A 9 19.87 9.33 -37.23
N ALA A 10 19.11 9.82 -36.25
CA ALA A 10 19.55 10.45 -34.99
C ALA A 10 18.74 11.73 -34.69
N ALA A 11 17.77 11.60 -33.78
CA ALA A 11 17.51 12.54 -32.69
C ALA A 11 16.24 12.12 -31.92
N LEU A 12 16.19 10.86 -31.48
CA LEU A 12 15.39 10.55 -30.31
C LEU A 12 16.33 10.78 -29.14
N SER A 13 16.15 11.93 -28.50
CA SER A 13 16.60 12.23 -27.15
C SER A 13 15.95 11.24 -26.19
N SER A 14 16.38 9.97 -26.27
CA SER A 14 16.22 9.03 -25.18
C SER A 14 17.21 9.49 -24.13
N SER A 15 16.72 10.34 -23.23
CA SER A 15 17.22 10.45 -21.87
C SER A 15 17.25 9.04 -21.29
N TYR A 16 18.34 8.31 -21.53
CA TYR A 16 18.67 7.09 -20.83
C TYR A 16 18.97 7.50 -19.39
N ALA A 17 17.89 7.71 -18.62
CA ALA A 17 17.96 7.63 -17.18
C ALA A 17 18.40 6.20 -16.88
N SER A 18 19.65 6.05 -16.44
CA SER A 18 20.18 4.79 -15.93
C SER A 18 19.14 4.18 -14.99
N PRO A 19 18.76 2.90 -15.15
CA PRO A 19 18.02 2.24 -14.10
C PRO A 19 18.91 2.27 -12.86
N ALA A 20 18.51 3.08 -11.87
CA ALA A 20 19.13 3.04 -10.56
C ALA A 20 19.13 1.58 -10.11
N PRO A 21 20.23 1.09 -9.51
CA PRO A 21 20.25 -0.27 -8.96
C PRO A 21 19.07 -0.39 -8.00
N GLN A 22 18.06 -1.14 -8.41
CA GLN A 22 16.98 -1.55 -7.54
C GLN A 22 17.67 -2.48 -6.54
N MET A 23 18.13 -1.91 -5.41
CA MET A 23 18.45 -2.72 -4.25
C MET A 23 17.25 -3.66 -4.07
N PRO A 24 17.48 -4.96 -3.86
CA PRO A 24 16.40 -5.84 -3.46
C PRO A 24 15.83 -5.20 -2.20
N VAL A 25 14.65 -4.58 -2.34
CA VAL A 25 13.82 -4.26 -1.20
C VAL A 25 13.52 -5.63 -0.64
N ALA A 26 14.29 -6.03 0.38
CA ALA A 26 13.98 -7.18 1.18
C ALA A 26 12.50 -7.02 1.49
N ALA A 27 11.67 -7.90 0.92
CA ALA A 27 10.24 -7.88 1.14
C ALA A 27 10.12 -8.07 2.65
N ALA A 28 9.97 -6.95 3.34
CA ALA A 28 9.86 -6.94 4.77
C ALA A 28 8.67 -7.84 5.04
N VAL A 29 8.92 -8.92 5.80
CA VAL A 29 7.99 -10.04 5.90
C VAL A 29 6.82 -9.52 6.71
N SER A 30 5.91 -8.84 6.03
CA SER A 30 4.81 -8.15 6.66
C SER A 30 3.83 -9.22 7.08
N THR A 31 3.66 -9.39 8.38
CA THR A 31 2.66 -10.29 8.93
C THR A 31 1.31 -9.64 8.66
N ALA A 32 0.48 -10.32 7.87
CA ALA A 32 -0.88 -9.89 7.67
C ALA A 32 -1.69 -10.26 8.93
N VAL A 33 -2.19 -9.24 9.62
CA VAL A 33 -3.02 -9.35 10.81
C VAL A 33 -4.42 -8.85 10.49
N LEU A 34 -5.43 -9.67 10.74
CA LEU A 34 -6.82 -9.28 10.68
C LEU A 34 -7.19 -8.55 11.97
N VAL A 35 -7.79 -7.38 11.81
CA VAL A 35 -8.30 -6.53 12.89
C VAL A 35 -9.80 -6.30 12.67
N ASP A 36 -10.62 -6.69 13.63
CA ASP A 36 -12.04 -6.35 13.70
C ASP A 36 -12.20 -4.98 14.36
N CYS A 37 -12.75 -4.01 13.64
CA CYS A 37 -12.98 -2.65 14.13
C CYS A 37 -14.44 -2.24 13.94
N GLN A 38 -14.98 -1.47 14.88
CA GLN A 38 -16.27 -0.83 14.74
C GLN A 38 -16.11 0.50 13.99
N VAL A 39 -16.83 0.65 12.89
CA VAL A 39 -16.90 1.92 12.17
C VAL A 39 -17.85 2.85 12.92
N SER A 40 -17.31 3.99 13.36
CA SER A 40 -18.05 5.03 14.07
C SER A 40 -17.75 6.38 13.41
N GLY A 41 -18.64 6.77 12.48
CA GLY A 41 -18.42 7.96 11.64
C GLY A 41 -17.15 7.82 10.81
N ALA A 42 -16.25 8.80 10.91
CA ALA A 42 -14.98 8.82 10.20
C ALA A 42 -13.85 8.02 10.89
N ASN A 43 -14.12 7.33 12.00
CA ASN A 43 -13.09 6.65 12.78
C ASN A 43 -13.40 5.17 12.99
N LEU A 44 -12.34 4.39 13.23
CA LEU A 44 -12.42 3.01 13.69
C LEU A 44 -12.29 2.99 15.22
N THR A 45 -13.32 2.51 15.90
CA THR A 45 -13.36 2.30 17.34
C THR A 45 -13.40 0.81 17.67
N ASP A 46 -13.13 0.44 18.92
CA ASP A 46 -13.23 -0.94 19.41
C ASP A 46 -12.42 -1.97 18.60
N CYS A 47 -11.28 -1.56 18.02
CA CYS A 47 -10.42 -2.41 17.22
C CYS A 47 -9.80 -3.57 18.02
N LYS A 48 -9.88 -4.79 17.49
CA LYS A 48 -9.31 -6.01 18.07
C LYS A 48 -8.66 -6.87 16.99
N ALA A 49 -7.41 -7.28 17.21
CA ALA A 49 -6.80 -8.29 16.37
C ALA A 49 -7.53 -9.64 16.55
N VAL A 50 -7.83 -10.32 15.45
CA VAL A 50 -8.53 -11.61 15.44
C VAL A 50 -7.64 -12.77 14.98
N ASP A 51 -6.51 -12.50 14.31
CA ASP A 51 -5.58 -13.56 13.85
C ASP A 51 -4.15 -13.47 14.39
N ALA A 52 -3.80 -12.39 15.10
CA ALA A 52 -2.49 -12.26 15.74
C ALA A 52 -2.60 -11.98 17.25
N ASP A 53 -1.56 -12.37 17.97
CA ASP A 53 -1.39 -12.15 19.41
C ASP A 53 -0.08 -11.39 19.70
N GLY A 54 0.01 -10.83 20.90
CA GLY A 54 1.23 -10.17 21.39
C GLY A 54 1.46 -8.78 20.79
N THR A 55 2.72 -8.43 20.54
CA THR A 55 3.12 -7.08 20.09
C THR A 55 2.57 -6.72 18.71
N GLN A 56 2.51 -7.68 17.79
CA GLN A 56 2.00 -7.49 16.43
C GLN A 56 0.50 -7.13 16.42
N ALA A 57 -0.28 -7.75 17.31
CA ALA A 57 -1.69 -7.44 17.50
C ALA A 57 -1.91 -6.02 18.03
N ALA A 58 -1.13 -5.62 19.03
CA ALA A 58 -1.19 -4.28 19.61
C ALA A 58 -0.79 -3.20 18.59
N GLU A 59 0.21 -3.49 17.76
CA GLU A 59 0.67 -2.59 16.70
C GLU A 59 -0.36 -2.47 15.56
N ALA A 60 -0.95 -3.59 15.12
CA ALA A 60 -2.06 -3.59 14.16
C ALA A 60 -3.24 -2.74 14.66
N VAL A 61 -3.66 -2.94 15.91
CA VAL A 61 -4.76 -2.16 16.53
C VAL A 61 -4.41 -0.68 16.64
N LYS A 62 -3.17 -0.35 17.01
CA LYS A 62 -2.70 1.04 17.08
C LYS A 62 -2.65 1.70 15.70
N MET A 63 -2.28 0.97 14.67
CA MET A 63 -2.33 1.45 13.29
C MET A 63 -3.77 1.65 12.85
N ALA A 64 -4.67 0.68 13.10
CA ALA A 64 -6.09 0.77 12.77
C ALA A 64 -6.75 1.99 13.43
N ALA A 65 -6.42 2.31 14.67
CA ALA A 65 -6.93 3.49 15.37
C ALA A 65 -6.48 4.84 14.76
N GLN A 66 -5.43 4.84 13.93
CA GLN A 66 -4.96 6.01 13.18
C GLN A 66 -5.52 6.05 11.75
N VAL A 67 -6.22 5.01 11.31
CA VAL A 67 -6.84 4.96 9.99
C VAL A 67 -8.17 5.71 10.05
N GLU A 68 -8.23 6.80 9.32
CA GLU A 68 -9.47 7.54 9.09
C GLU A 68 -10.30 6.82 8.02
N VAL A 69 -11.57 6.56 8.33
CA VAL A 69 -12.50 5.89 7.44
C VAL A 69 -13.17 6.94 6.55
N PRO A 70 -13.10 6.81 5.22
CA PRO A 70 -13.85 7.69 4.33
C PRO A 70 -15.35 7.57 4.61
N GLU A 71 -16.08 8.69 4.64
CA GLU A 71 -17.51 8.70 4.95
C GLU A 71 -18.33 7.76 4.05
N ALA A 72 -17.94 7.64 2.77
CA ALA A 72 -18.56 6.70 1.83
C ALA A 72 -18.44 5.24 2.28
N PHE A 73 -17.34 4.88 2.93
CA PHE A 73 -17.11 3.54 3.46
C PHE A 73 -17.92 3.31 4.74
N ALA A 74 -18.02 4.33 5.60
CA ALA A 74 -18.82 4.27 6.82
C ALA A 74 -20.33 4.16 6.54
N LEU A 75 -20.83 4.84 5.51
CA LEU A 75 -22.21 4.70 5.05
C LEU A 75 -22.48 3.32 4.45
N ALA A 76 -21.52 2.77 3.70
CA ALA A 76 -21.65 1.48 3.05
C ALA A 76 -21.52 0.30 4.02
N ASN A 77 -20.79 0.48 5.13
CA ASN A 77 -20.50 -0.57 6.11
C ASN A 77 -20.79 -0.07 7.54
N PRO A 78 -22.07 0.15 7.89
CA PRO A 78 -22.43 0.51 9.25
C PRO A 78 -22.24 -0.72 10.17
N GLY A 79 -21.34 -0.63 11.14
CA GLY A 79 -21.11 -1.69 12.12
C GLY A 79 -19.65 -2.11 12.23
N ARG A 80 -19.39 -3.41 12.42
CA ARG A 80 -18.02 -3.95 12.51
C ARG A 80 -17.50 -4.38 11.15
N ILE A 81 -16.25 -4.06 10.87
CA ILE A 81 -15.53 -4.48 9.67
C ILE A 81 -14.25 -5.21 10.04
N LEU A 82 -13.85 -6.15 9.18
CA LEU A 82 -12.57 -6.84 9.27
C LEU A 82 -11.58 -6.20 8.31
N ILE A 83 -10.48 -5.70 8.86
CA ILE A 83 -9.42 -5.03 8.11
C ILE A 83 -8.20 -5.94 8.15
N LYS A 84 -7.71 -6.31 6.98
CA LYS A 84 -6.44 -7.03 6.85
C LYS A 84 -5.31 -6.01 6.80
N MET A 85 -4.56 -5.89 7.88
CA MET A 85 -3.44 -4.97 7.99
C MET A 85 -2.13 -5.73 7.84
N ASN A 86 -1.23 -5.22 7.00
CA ASN A 86 0.11 -5.75 6.89
C ASN A 86 0.98 -5.01 7.91
N VAL A 87 1.28 -5.66 9.03
CA VAL A 87 2.16 -5.12 10.06
C VAL A 87 3.56 -5.57 9.72
N ASN A 88 4.47 -4.62 9.54
CA ASN A 88 5.87 -4.94 9.35
C ASN A 88 6.55 -4.91 10.72
N PRO A 89 7.09 -6.05 11.21
CA PRO A 89 7.76 -6.09 12.51
C PRO A 89 9.06 -5.26 12.53
#